data_AF-A0A2D5KC71-F1
#
_entry.id   AF-A0A2D5KC71-F1
#
_cell.length_a   1.000
_cell.length_b   1.000
_cell.length_c   1.000
_cell.angle_alpha   90.00
_cell.angle_beta   90.00
_cell.angle_gamma   90.00
#
_symmetry.space_group_name_H-M   'P 1'
#
loop_
_entity.id
_entity.type
_entity.pdbx_description
1 polymer ?
#
loop_
_entity_poly.entity_id
_entity_poly.type
_entity_poly.pdbx_seq_one_letter_code
_entity_poly.pdbx_strand_id
1 'polypeptide(L)'
;MKTKLIGISLLIVIFSACCREDDDPPKIKEEPPVSEYNPTPYSLQLPSYFNSIPAPFIPEDNPLTVEGIELGKKLFYEKKLSKNNLMSCGSCHKPQFAFNDKDNALSIGVDGLPGVRNAMPLFNLAWVPVQNSSFNWHGSAESLEDQAFEPVTNPLEMAETWPNVVQKLQNDSEYPNLFFSAFGTKTIDSNLVVKAIAQFERTLISGNSRYDKEVRIHNNRAGTATTLTAQEMNGFDLYMSENKGDCFHCHGDPNNPLMTNNSFINNGLDANPDSGLALVTKNPNDIGKFRTPSLRNLLFTAPYMHNGRFETLEEVVDFYADNVQSSSTIDPTMLKQRNLNPQERRDLVAFLKTMTDSSFVQNPAYLPNP
;
A
#
# COMPACT_ATOMS: atom_id res chain seq x y z
N MET A 1 28.70 114.81 45.37
CA MET A 1 27.35 114.34 45.76
C MET A 1 27.32 112.82 45.65
N LYS A 2 27.10 112.13 46.77
CA LYS A 2 26.67 110.73 46.97
C LYS A 2 27.58 109.57 46.48
N THR A 3 28.09 108.87 47.48
CA THR A 3 28.75 107.56 47.57
C THR A 3 27.85 106.37 47.17
N LYS A 4 28.43 105.30 46.59
CA LYS A 4 28.03 103.86 46.66
C LYS A 4 29.28 103.04 46.25
N LEU A 5 29.93 102.15 47.02
CA LEU A 5 29.61 100.95 47.82
C LEU A 5 29.09 99.72 47.03
N ILE A 6 29.85 98.61 47.19
CA ILE A 6 29.48 97.17 47.15
C ILE A 6 29.32 96.57 45.73
N GLY A 7 29.76 95.35 45.39
CA GLY A 7 30.29 94.25 46.19
C GLY A 7 30.64 93.03 45.32
N ILE A 8 31.31 92.09 45.98
CA ILE A 8 31.90 90.85 45.47
C ILE A 8 30.81 89.86 45.03
N SER A 9 30.92 89.33 43.81
CA SER A 9 30.09 88.22 43.32
C SER A 9 30.75 86.86 43.62
N LEU A 10 30.00 86.00 44.29
CA LEU A 10 30.29 84.61 44.58
C LEU A 10 30.06 83.75 43.32
N LEU A 11 31.03 82.92 42.95
CA LEU A 11 30.90 81.92 41.89
C LEU A 11 30.11 80.70 42.41
N ILE A 12 29.00 80.35 41.76
CA ILE A 12 28.27 79.10 41.97
C ILE A 12 28.53 78.20 40.75
N VAL A 13 29.15 77.04 40.98
CA VAL A 13 29.37 75.99 39.97
C VAL A 13 28.13 75.08 39.96
N ILE A 14 27.43 75.02 38.82
CA ILE A 14 26.31 74.11 38.58
C ILE A 14 26.87 72.85 37.93
N PHE A 15 26.72 71.70 38.61
CA PHE A 15 26.97 70.38 38.04
C PHE A 15 25.80 70.00 37.10
N SER A 16 26.08 69.85 35.80
CA SER A 16 25.14 69.30 34.83
C SER A 16 25.16 67.77 34.94
N ALA A 17 24.05 67.18 35.37
CA ALA A 17 23.84 65.74 35.32
C ALA A 17 23.52 65.31 33.88
N CYS A 18 24.40 64.52 33.26
CA CYS A 18 24.10 63.77 32.05
C CYS A 18 23.50 62.43 32.45
N CYS A 19 22.21 62.22 32.19
CA CYS A 19 21.59 60.89 32.22
C CYS A 19 22.00 60.13 30.95
N ARG A 20 22.58 58.95 31.12
CA ARG A 20 22.77 57.94 30.07
C ARG A 20 21.44 57.20 29.91
N GLU A 21 20.98 57.01 28.67
CA GLU A 21 19.93 56.05 28.36
C GLU A 21 20.47 54.64 28.63
N ASP A 22 19.76 53.89 29.48
CA ASP A 22 20.04 52.48 29.74
C ASP A 22 19.59 51.67 28.51
N ASP A 23 20.53 50.96 27.88
CA ASP A 23 20.24 50.00 26.81
C ASP A 23 19.38 48.86 27.37
N ASP A 24 18.11 48.78 26.95
CA ASP A 24 17.24 47.64 27.23
C ASP A 24 17.90 46.33 26.73
N PRO A 25 17.94 45.26 27.54
CA PRO A 25 18.45 43.97 27.09
C PRO A 25 17.60 43.45 25.91
N PRO A 26 18.20 42.74 24.94
CA PRO A 26 17.49 42.29 23.76
C PRO A 26 16.32 41.39 24.16
N LYS A 27 15.11 41.76 23.71
CA LYS A 27 13.91 40.93 23.86
C LYS A 27 14.18 39.55 23.27
N ILE A 28 14.23 38.54 24.13
CA ILE A 28 14.20 37.14 23.73
C ILE A 28 12.91 36.96 22.93
N LYS A 29 13.03 36.66 21.63
CA LYS A 29 11.87 36.20 20.85
C LYS A 29 11.46 34.87 21.48
N GLU A 30 10.33 34.86 22.18
CA GLU A 30 9.70 33.60 22.60
C GLU A 30 9.56 32.73 21.35
N GLU A 31 10.20 31.57 21.37
CA GLU A 31 9.95 30.55 20.35
C GLU A 31 8.45 30.27 20.33
N PRO A 32 7.83 30.12 19.15
CA PRO A 32 6.43 29.75 19.07
C PRO A 32 6.21 28.47 19.90
N PRO A 33 5.07 28.35 20.61
CA PRO A 33 4.82 27.18 21.45
C PRO A 33 5.04 25.92 20.63
N VAL A 34 5.87 25.01 21.14
CA VAL A 34 6.09 23.69 20.55
C VAL A 34 4.71 23.08 20.36
N SER A 35 4.30 22.85 19.11
CA SER A 35 3.03 22.19 18.82
C SER A 35 3.00 20.89 19.61
N GLU A 36 2.00 20.70 20.47
CA GLU A 36 1.88 19.48 21.27
C GLU A 36 1.67 18.28 20.31
N TYR A 37 2.41 17.20 20.52
CA TYR A 37 2.22 15.98 19.75
C TYR A 37 0.92 15.30 20.19
N ASN A 38 -0.08 15.29 19.31
CA ASN A 38 -1.38 14.65 19.54
C ASN A 38 -1.99 14.23 18.20
N PRO A 39 -1.56 13.10 17.62
CA PRO A 39 -2.02 12.68 16.31
C PRO A 39 -3.48 12.22 16.39
N THR A 40 -4.26 12.52 15.35
CA THR A 40 -5.69 12.23 15.29
C THR A 40 -5.90 10.74 14.97
N PRO A 41 -6.53 9.94 15.86
CA PRO A 41 -6.82 8.54 15.56
C PRO A 41 -7.69 8.38 14.31
N TYR A 42 -7.40 7.38 13.48
CA TYR A 42 -8.14 7.11 12.26
C TYR A 42 -8.80 5.73 12.31
N SER A 43 -10.08 5.68 11.97
CA SER A 43 -10.84 4.42 11.82
C SER A 43 -11.09 4.13 10.34
N LEU A 44 -10.69 2.94 9.90
CA LEU A 44 -10.92 2.47 8.53
C LEU A 44 -12.42 2.52 8.17
N GLN A 45 -12.73 3.09 7.02
CA GLN A 45 -14.09 3.12 6.47
C GLN A 45 -14.34 1.83 5.70
N LEU A 46 -14.92 0.83 6.38
CA LEU A 46 -15.14 -0.49 5.81
C LEU A 46 -16.53 -0.61 5.15
N PRO A 47 -16.65 -1.28 3.99
CA PRO A 47 -17.95 -1.67 3.47
C PRO A 47 -18.71 -2.52 4.49
N SER A 48 -20.02 -2.32 4.64
CA SER A 48 -20.80 -2.95 5.73
C SER A 48 -20.74 -4.48 5.79
N TYR A 49 -20.54 -5.15 4.65
CA TYR A 49 -20.44 -6.61 4.57
C TYR A 49 -19.05 -7.15 4.94
N PHE A 50 -18.02 -6.31 5.12
CA PHE A 50 -16.73 -6.73 5.66
C PHE A 50 -16.82 -7.09 7.17
N ASN A 51 -17.92 -6.76 7.83
CA ASN A 51 -18.16 -7.18 9.22
C ASN A 51 -18.34 -8.71 9.37
N SER A 52 -18.47 -9.46 8.27
CA SER A 52 -18.54 -10.92 8.29
C SER A 52 -17.18 -11.63 8.32
N ILE A 53 -16.08 -10.88 8.21
CA ILE A 53 -14.71 -11.39 8.32
C ILE A 53 -14.00 -10.82 9.56
N PRO A 54 -12.87 -11.43 10.00
CA PRO A 54 -12.06 -10.85 11.06
C PRO A 54 -11.71 -9.39 10.79
N ALA A 55 -11.61 -8.61 11.87
CA ALA A 55 -11.17 -7.22 11.78
C ALA A 55 -9.78 -7.14 11.11
N PRO A 56 -9.51 -6.05 10.36
CA PRO A 56 -8.19 -5.83 9.78
C PRO A 56 -7.12 -5.81 10.88
N PHE A 57 -5.95 -6.32 10.56
CA PHE A 57 -4.80 -6.31 11.45
C PHE A 57 -4.12 -4.93 11.45
N ILE A 58 -4.19 -4.25 12.59
CA ILE A 58 -3.50 -3.00 12.86
C ILE A 58 -2.49 -3.26 13.99
N PRO A 59 -1.17 -3.14 13.75
CA PRO A 59 -0.16 -3.33 14.78
C PRO A 59 -0.32 -2.31 15.92
N GLU A 60 -0.18 -2.75 17.16
CA GLU A 60 -0.24 -1.88 18.34
C GLU A 60 0.84 -0.78 18.32
N ASP A 61 2.00 -1.08 17.74
CA ASP A 61 3.13 -0.17 17.62
C ASP A 61 3.11 0.69 16.34
N ASN A 62 2.07 0.55 15.51
CA ASN A 62 1.80 1.39 14.35
C ASN A 62 0.29 1.64 14.16
N PRO A 63 -0.39 2.31 15.11
CA PRO A 63 -1.80 2.63 15.01
C PRO A 63 -2.05 3.60 13.86
N LEU A 64 -3.23 3.52 13.24
CA LEU A 64 -3.62 4.45 12.18
C LEU A 64 -3.94 5.83 12.74
N THR A 65 -3.29 6.85 12.20
CA THR A 65 -3.58 8.26 12.46
C THR A 65 -3.75 9.03 11.16
N VAL A 66 -4.49 10.13 11.19
CA VAL A 66 -4.69 10.98 10.00
C VAL A 66 -3.33 11.49 9.49
N GLU A 67 -2.48 11.95 10.40
CA GLU A 67 -1.16 12.51 10.12
C GLU A 67 -0.19 11.43 9.60
N GLY A 68 -0.24 10.21 10.17
CA GLY A 68 0.56 9.08 9.72
C GLY A 68 0.16 8.58 8.33
N ILE A 69 -1.14 8.51 8.04
CA ILE A 69 -1.66 8.16 6.71
C ILE A 69 -1.27 9.21 5.66
N GLU A 70 -1.41 10.50 5.97
CA GLU A 70 -1.05 11.58 5.03
C GLU A 70 0.47 11.62 4.76
N LEU A 71 1.30 11.45 5.80
CA LEU A 71 2.74 11.28 5.64
C LEU A 71 3.06 10.05 4.80
N GLY A 72 2.40 8.92 5.07
CA GLY A 72 2.55 7.67 4.32
C GLY A 72 2.24 7.82 2.84
N LYS A 73 1.12 8.46 2.52
CA LYS A 73 0.72 8.76 1.14
C LYS A 73 1.76 9.64 0.45
N LYS A 74 2.25 10.69 1.13
CA LYS A 74 3.32 11.55 0.58
C LYS A 74 4.58 10.74 0.26
N LEU A 75 5.01 9.89 1.20
CA LEU A 75 6.18 9.02 1.05
C LEU A 75 6.01 7.96 -0.04
N PHE A 76 4.82 7.40 -0.20
CA PHE A 76 4.50 6.43 -1.25
C PHE A 76 4.77 6.99 -2.66
N TYR A 77 4.59 8.30 -2.84
CA TYR A 77 4.88 9.01 -4.09
C TYR A 77 6.23 9.75 -4.08
N GLU A 78 7.00 9.68 -2.99
CA GLU A 78 8.26 10.39 -2.85
C GLU A 78 9.37 9.72 -3.65
N LYS A 79 9.99 10.49 -4.54
CA LYS A 79 11.06 9.99 -5.40
C LYS A 79 12.40 9.96 -4.69
N LYS A 80 12.61 10.76 -3.64
CA LYS A 80 13.83 10.77 -2.81
C LYS A 80 14.17 9.42 -2.18
N LEU A 81 13.21 8.51 -2.12
CA LEU A 81 13.41 7.13 -1.68
C LEU A 81 14.27 6.31 -2.66
N SER A 82 14.48 6.78 -3.90
CA SER A 82 15.31 6.11 -4.90
C SER A 82 16.67 6.79 -5.09
N LYS A 83 17.63 6.01 -5.58
CA LYS A 83 19.03 6.39 -5.81
C LYS A 83 19.19 7.74 -6.51
N ASN A 84 18.49 7.92 -7.63
CA ASN A 84 18.59 9.10 -8.49
C ASN A 84 17.42 10.09 -8.32
N ASN A 85 16.57 9.89 -7.31
CA ASN A 85 15.38 10.71 -7.05
C ASN A 85 14.37 10.73 -8.20
N LEU A 86 14.26 9.66 -9.01
CA LEU A 86 13.31 9.58 -10.13
C LEU A 86 12.15 8.60 -9.92
N MET A 87 12.29 7.67 -8.97
CA MET A 87 11.34 6.57 -8.72
C MET A 87 10.77 6.60 -7.30
N SER A 88 9.49 6.28 -7.18
CA SER A 88 8.74 6.10 -5.94
C SER A 88 7.94 4.80 -5.98
N CYS A 89 7.31 4.39 -4.88
CA CYS A 89 6.42 3.22 -4.86
C CYS A 89 5.32 3.37 -5.93
N GLY A 90 4.74 4.56 -6.04
CA GLY A 90 3.73 4.90 -7.05
C GLY A 90 4.21 4.90 -8.51
N SER A 91 5.51 4.71 -8.77
CA SER A 91 6.02 4.53 -10.14
C SER A 91 5.68 3.15 -10.71
N CYS A 92 5.69 2.12 -9.86
CA CYS A 92 5.28 0.76 -10.21
C CYS A 92 3.84 0.50 -9.74
N HIS A 93 3.45 0.97 -8.55
CA HIS A 93 2.13 0.75 -7.99
C HIS A 93 1.19 1.92 -8.30
N LYS A 94 0.73 2.00 -9.55
CA LYS A 94 -0.06 3.14 -10.06
C LYS A 94 -1.54 3.05 -9.63
N PRO A 95 -2.14 4.08 -9.01
CA PRO A 95 -3.53 4.03 -8.52
C PRO A 95 -4.57 3.70 -9.58
N GLN A 96 -4.42 4.24 -10.80
CA GLN A 96 -5.33 3.99 -11.92
C GLN A 96 -5.35 2.52 -12.38
N PHE A 97 -4.37 1.73 -11.94
CA PHE A 97 -4.22 0.31 -12.23
C PHE A 97 -4.36 -0.55 -10.97
N ALA A 98 -5.15 -0.08 -10.00
CA ALA A 98 -5.32 -0.72 -8.69
C ALA A 98 -3.98 -1.00 -7.99
N PHE A 99 -3.07 -0.04 -8.08
CA PHE A 99 -1.70 -0.12 -7.55
C PHE A 99 -0.89 -1.27 -8.16
N ASN A 100 -1.09 -1.55 -9.45
CA ASN A 100 -0.26 -2.45 -10.26
C ASN A 100 0.59 -1.68 -11.29
N ASP A 101 1.60 -2.35 -11.85
CA ASP A 101 2.37 -1.87 -13.00
C ASP A 101 1.84 -2.45 -14.31
N LYS A 102 0.66 -1.99 -14.74
CA LYS A 102 -0.07 -2.56 -15.87
C LYS A 102 0.74 -2.63 -17.18
N ASP A 103 1.66 -1.68 -17.37
CA ASP A 103 2.40 -1.54 -18.63
C ASP A 103 3.62 -2.48 -18.71
N ASN A 104 3.94 -3.18 -17.62
CA ASN A 104 5.13 -4.03 -17.53
C ASN A 104 4.80 -5.40 -16.94
N ALA A 105 5.16 -6.47 -17.67
CA ALA A 105 5.12 -7.81 -17.12
C ALA A 105 6.01 -7.95 -15.88
N LEU A 106 7.21 -7.33 -15.93
CA LEU A 106 8.15 -7.22 -14.83
C LEU A 106 8.50 -5.74 -14.67
N SER A 107 8.32 -5.18 -13.47
CA SER A 107 8.56 -3.77 -13.20
C SER A 107 9.98 -3.36 -13.57
N ILE A 108 10.14 -2.15 -14.12
CA ILE A 108 11.45 -1.62 -14.50
C ILE A 108 11.99 -0.74 -13.36
N GLY A 109 13.17 -1.09 -12.85
CA GLY A 109 13.87 -0.39 -11.79
C GLY A 109 14.49 0.95 -12.20
N VAL A 110 15.04 1.65 -11.21
CA VAL A 110 15.58 3.02 -11.31
C VAL A 110 16.74 3.15 -12.30
N ASP A 111 17.50 2.06 -12.48
CA ASP A 111 18.62 1.96 -13.43
C ASP A 111 18.19 1.35 -14.78
N GLY A 112 16.87 1.19 -15.02
CA GLY A 112 16.31 0.70 -16.29
C GLY A 112 16.32 -0.81 -16.47
N LEU A 113 16.64 -1.58 -15.42
CA LEU A 113 16.67 -3.04 -15.44
C LEU A 113 15.31 -3.62 -15.02
N PRO A 114 14.82 -4.69 -15.66
CA PRO A 114 13.62 -5.37 -15.21
C PRO A 114 13.87 -6.12 -13.90
N GLY A 115 12.86 -6.14 -13.03
CA GLY A 115 12.79 -7.03 -11.90
C GLY A 115 12.56 -8.49 -12.31
N VAL A 116 12.24 -9.33 -11.34
CA VAL A 116 12.06 -10.79 -11.55
C VAL A 116 10.60 -11.24 -11.44
N ARG A 117 9.69 -10.35 -11.04
CA ARG A 117 8.26 -10.65 -10.89
C ARG A 117 7.39 -9.48 -11.33
N ASN A 118 6.14 -9.81 -11.66
CA ASN A 118 5.08 -8.84 -11.84
C ASN A 118 4.77 -8.16 -10.50
N ALA A 119 4.51 -6.85 -10.51
CA ALA A 119 4.11 -6.14 -9.32
C ALA A 119 2.79 -6.71 -8.78
N MET A 120 2.69 -6.97 -7.48
CA MET A 120 1.39 -7.32 -6.91
C MET A 120 0.54 -6.04 -6.78
N PRO A 121 -0.76 -6.08 -7.09
CA PRO A 121 -1.62 -4.95 -6.81
C PRO A 121 -1.78 -4.73 -5.31
N LEU A 122 -1.96 -3.48 -4.89
CA LEU A 122 -2.08 -3.09 -3.48
C LEU A 122 -3.52 -2.72 -3.15
N PHE A 123 -4.23 -3.63 -2.48
CA PHE A 123 -5.54 -3.38 -1.88
C PHE A 123 -5.85 -4.45 -0.83
N ASN A 124 -6.67 -4.11 0.15
CA ASN A 124 -7.11 -4.97 1.24
C ASN A 124 -5.94 -5.63 2.00
N LEU A 125 -4.78 -4.96 2.04
CA LEU A 125 -3.56 -5.52 2.63
C LEU A 125 -3.61 -5.62 4.16
N ALA A 126 -4.54 -4.91 4.80
CA ALA A 126 -4.78 -4.99 6.23
C ALA A 126 -5.31 -6.36 6.70
N TRP A 127 -5.78 -7.24 5.80
CA TRP A 127 -6.24 -8.60 6.15
C TRP A 127 -5.26 -9.70 5.75
N VAL A 128 -4.04 -9.35 5.34
CA VAL A 128 -3.00 -10.35 5.10
C VAL A 128 -2.58 -10.95 6.45
N PRO A 129 -2.73 -12.27 6.67
CA PRO A 129 -2.43 -12.87 7.96
C PRO A 129 -0.94 -12.80 8.31
N VAL A 130 -0.59 -12.08 9.37
CA VAL A 130 0.81 -11.99 9.84
C VAL A 130 1.35 -13.35 10.30
N GLN A 131 0.47 -14.23 10.79
CA GLN A 131 0.83 -15.60 11.15
C GLN A 131 0.39 -16.55 10.04
N ASN A 132 1.36 -17.20 9.39
CA ASN A 132 1.18 -18.18 8.30
C ASN A 132 0.88 -17.60 6.90
N SER A 133 1.00 -16.29 6.64
CA SER A 133 0.86 -15.73 5.29
C SER A 133 1.63 -14.42 5.06
N SER A 134 2.87 -14.56 4.61
CA SER A 134 3.76 -13.44 4.33
C SER A 134 3.40 -12.64 3.06
N PHE A 135 3.87 -11.40 2.98
CA PHE A 135 3.82 -10.50 1.81
C PHE A 135 4.78 -10.94 0.70
N ASN A 136 4.65 -10.29 -0.48
CA ASN A 136 5.27 -10.69 -1.75
C ASN A 136 4.76 -12.03 -2.30
N TRP A 137 5.00 -12.28 -3.58
CA TRP A 137 4.63 -13.52 -4.26
C TRP A 137 5.14 -14.80 -3.57
N HIS A 138 6.33 -14.72 -2.95
CA HIS A 138 7.06 -15.84 -2.36
C HIS A 138 7.14 -15.78 -0.83
N GLY A 139 6.42 -14.84 -0.20
CA GLY A 139 6.31 -14.80 1.24
C GLY A 139 7.55 -14.31 1.99
N SER A 140 8.33 -13.40 1.41
CA SER A 140 9.60 -12.95 2.03
C SER A 140 9.46 -11.87 3.10
N ALA A 141 8.29 -11.29 3.29
CA ALA A 141 8.06 -10.22 4.27
C ALA A 141 6.93 -10.57 5.23
N GLU A 142 7.12 -10.37 6.53
CA GLU A 142 6.17 -10.78 7.57
C GLU A 142 5.11 -9.70 7.87
N SER A 143 5.42 -8.45 7.54
CA SER A 143 4.54 -7.28 7.70
C SER A 143 4.59 -6.36 6.49
N LEU A 144 3.68 -5.37 6.43
CA LEU A 144 3.74 -4.30 5.43
C LEU A 144 4.99 -3.43 5.64
N GLU A 145 5.35 -3.19 6.90
CA GLU A 145 6.55 -2.46 7.28
C GLU A 145 7.82 -3.17 6.77
N ASP A 146 7.91 -4.49 6.97
CA ASP A 146 9.02 -5.30 6.45
C ASP A 146 9.07 -5.30 4.92
N GLN A 147 7.90 -5.36 4.27
CA GLN A 147 7.82 -5.32 2.81
C GLN A 147 8.32 -3.97 2.29
N ALA A 148 7.91 -2.85 2.88
CA ALA A 148 8.31 -1.51 2.44
C ALA A 148 9.81 -1.21 2.62
N PHE A 149 10.53 -1.98 3.45
CA PHE A 149 11.99 -1.89 3.54
C PHE A 149 12.71 -2.36 2.27
N GLU A 150 12.19 -3.40 1.61
CA GLU A 150 12.90 -4.13 0.55
C GLU A 150 13.07 -3.32 -0.75
N PRO A 151 12.02 -2.73 -1.35
CA PRO A 151 12.12 -2.02 -2.64
C PRO A 151 13.17 -0.91 -2.65
N VAL A 152 13.32 -0.20 -1.53
CA VAL A 152 14.28 0.89 -1.38
C VAL A 152 15.71 0.39 -1.60
N THR A 153 16.04 -0.79 -1.07
CA THR A 153 17.41 -1.35 -1.12
C THR A 153 17.65 -2.30 -2.29
N ASN A 154 16.59 -2.80 -2.91
CA ASN A 154 16.70 -3.75 -4.00
C ASN A 154 17.33 -3.08 -5.23
N PRO A 155 18.47 -3.60 -5.76
CA PRO A 155 19.17 -2.99 -6.89
C PRO A 155 18.41 -3.06 -8.23
N LEU A 156 17.39 -3.93 -8.32
CA LEU A 156 16.50 -4.01 -9.49
C LEU A 156 15.26 -3.12 -9.35
N GLU A 157 15.14 -2.38 -8.24
CA GLU A 157 14.02 -1.49 -7.95
C GLU A 157 14.54 -0.07 -7.69
N MET A 158 14.62 0.39 -6.44
CA MET A 158 14.96 1.80 -6.13
C MET A 158 16.46 2.02 -5.85
N ALA A 159 17.22 0.94 -5.65
CA ALA A 159 18.69 0.89 -5.56
C ALA A 159 19.35 1.92 -4.62
N GLU A 160 18.73 2.23 -3.49
CA GLU A 160 19.18 3.19 -2.49
C GLU A 160 19.51 2.54 -1.15
N THR A 161 20.11 3.29 -0.22
CA THR A 161 20.34 2.85 1.16
C THR A 161 19.48 3.65 2.13
N TRP A 162 18.95 3.00 3.15
CA TRP A 162 18.16 3.65 4.19
C TRP A 162 18.87 4.82 4.89
N PRO A 163 20.17 4.76 5.22
CA PRO A 163 20.89 5.91 5.75
C PRO A 163 20.86 7.14 4.83
N ASN A 164 21.00 6.95 3.51
CA ASN A 164 20.91 8.03 2.54
C ASN A 164 19.48 8.56 2.41
N VAL A 165 18.47 7.68 2.36
CA VAL A 165 17.05 8.09 2.35
C VAL A 165 16.74 8.96 3.56
N VAL A 166 17.08 8.48 4.76
CA VAL A 166 16.86 9.22 6.00
C VAL A 166 17.55 10.57 5.95
N GLN A 167 18.80 10.65 5.47
CA GLN A 167 19.49 11.92 5.31
C GLN A 167 18.80 12.87 4.31
N LYS A 168 18.33 12.35 3.16
CA LYS A 168 17.58 13.13 2.15
C LYS A 168 16.30 13.71 2.74
N LEU A 169 15.55 12.92 3.51
CA LEU A 169 14.31 13.35 4.16
C LEU A 169 14.59 14.31 5.32
N GLN A 170 15.63 14.05 6.13
CA GLN A 170 15.99 14.87 7.28
C GLN A 170 16.43 16.28 6.89
N ASN A 171 17.07 16.41 5.71
CA ASN A 171 17.52 17.69 5.14
C ASN A 171 16.41 18.44 4.38
N ASP A 172 15.22 17.84 4.21
CA ASP A 172 14.08 18.50 3.61
C ASP A 172 13.40 19.45 4.61
N SER A 173 12.89 20.59 4.14
CA SER A 173 12.27 21.59 5.01
C SER A 173 10.90 21.18 5.56
N GLU A 174 10.21 20.23 4.92
CA GLU A 174 8.85 19.82 5.23
C GLU A 174 8.83 18.54 6.09
N TYR A 175 9.60 17.52 5.71
CA TYR A 175 9.51 16.19 6.33
C TYR A 175 9.69 16.17 7.85
N PRO A 176 10.68 16.84 8.48
CA PRO A 176 10.83 16.83 9.93
C PRO A 176 9.57 17.26 10.68
N ASN A 177 8.82 18.23 10.16
CA ASN A 177 7.56 18.65 10.78
C ASN A 177 6.44 17.63 10.53
N LEU A 178 6.38 17.00 9.35
CA LEU A 178 5.40 15.94 9.09
C LEU A 178 5.64 14.71 9.99
N PHE A 179 6.90 14.32 10.20
CA PHE A 179 7.26 13.25 11.14
C PHE A 179 6.91 13.64 12.58
N PHE A 180 7.06 14.91 12.95
CA PHE A 180 6.62 15.36 14.26
C PHE A 180 5.11 15.25 14.43
N SER A 181 4.33 15.65 13.42
CA SER A 181 2.86 15.49 13.45
C SER A 181 2.42 14.03 13.52
N ALA A 182 3.10 13.12 12.82
CA ALA A 182 2.74 11.70 12.79
C ALA A 182 3.25 10.92 14.02
N PHE A 183 4.48 11.16 14.47
CA PHE A 183 5.21 10.31 15.42
C PHE A 183 5.84 11.07 16.61
N GLY A 184 5.65 12.39 16.70
CA GLY A 184 6.11 13.18 17.84
C GLY A 184 7.60 13.50 17.85
N THR A 185 8.30 13.21 16.75
CA THR A 185 9.73 13.48 16.59
C THR A 185 10.04 14.13 15.26
N LYS A 186 10.97 15.09 15.26
CA LYS A 186 11.55 15.67 14.03
C LYS A 186 12.73 14.87 13.50
N THR A 187 13.23 13.92 14.29
CA THR A 187 14.30 13.01 13.90
C THR A 187 13.68 11.88 13.10
N ILE A 188 14.08 11.76 11.85
CA ILE A 188 13.57 10.76 10.92
C ILE A 188 14.40 9.49 11.07
N ASP A 189 13.73 8.35 11.15
CA ASP A 189 14.36 7.03 11.04
C ASP A 189 13.60 6.20 10.01
N SER A 190 14.25 5.15 9.49
CA SER A 190 13.68 4.32 8.44
C SER A 190 12.48 3.50 8.91
N ASN A 191 12.38 3.14 10.20
CA ASN A 191 11.20 2.46 10.73
C ASN A 191 9.98 3.38 10.69
N LEU A 192 10.12 4.66 11.04
CA LEU A 192 9.04 5.63 10.94
C LEU A 192 8.61 5.87 9.49
N VAL A 193 9.55 5.85 8.55
CA VAL A 193 9.25 5.96 7.10
C VAL A 193 8.36 4.79 6.67
N VAL A 194 8.77 3.54 6.91
CA VAL A 194 7.98 2.37 6.49
C VAL A 194 6.67 2.25 7.27
N LYS A 195 6.64 2.65 8.55
CA LYS A 195 5.42 2.70 9.35
C LYS A 195 4.39 3.65 8.74
N ALA A 196 4.81 4.85 8.33
CA ALA A 196 3.90 5.79 7.66
C ALA A 196 3.37 5.21 6.34
N ILE A 197 4.25 4.68 5.48
CA ILE A 197 3.85 4.04 4.21
C ILE A 197 2.82 2.93 4.47
N ALA A 198 3.10 2.04 5.42
CA ALA A 198 2.23 0.94 5.78
C ALA A 198 0.88 1.42 6.37
N GLN A 199 0.82 2.57 7.06
CA GLN A 199 -0.46 3.16 7.47
C GLN A 199 -1.30 3.54 6.24
N PHE A 200 -0.71 4.19 5.24
CA PHE A 200 -1.41 4.53 3.99
C PHE A 200 -1.89 3.29 3.24
N GLU A 201 -1.03 2.27 3.08
CA GLU A 201 -1.38 1.03 2.36
C GLU A 201 -2.55 0.28 3.02
N ARG A 202 -2.67 0.33 4.35
CA ARG A 202 -3.82 -0.23 5.08
C ARG A 202 -5.14 0.47 4.79
N THR A 203 -5.12 1.68 4.25
CA THR A 203 -6.34 2.43 3.84
C THR A 203 -6.83 2.07 2.44
N LEU A 204 -6.05 1.31 1.67
CA LEU A 204 -6.37 0.92 0.30
C LEU A 204 -7.43 -0.21 0.32
N ILE A 205 -8.71 0.16 0.47
CA ILE A 205 -9.82 -0.80 0.61
C ILE A 205 -10.62 -0.88 -0.68
N SER A 206 -10.65 -2.06 -1.30
CA SER A 206 -11.47 -2.38 -2.46
C SER A 206 -12.62 -3.30 -2.07
N GLY A 207 -13.86 -2.87 -2.33
CA GLY A 207 -15.04 -3.56 -1.80
C GLY A 207 -16.39 -3.08 -2.35
N ASN A 208 -16.42 -2.42 -3.51
CA ASN A 208 -17.63 -1.90 -4.12
C ASN A 208 -17.80 -2.29 -5.61
N SER A 209 -17.22 -3.43 -5.99
CA SER A 209 -17.41 -4.04 -7.31
C SER A 209 -18.86 -4.46 -7.58
N ARG A 210 -19.15 -4.90 -8.81
CA ARG A 210 -20.47 -5.45 -9.14
C ARG A 210 -20.74 -6.75 -8.39
N TYR A 211 -19.73 -7.60 -8.24
CA TYR A 211 -19.81 -8.79 -7.40
C TYR A 211 -20.17 -8.45 -5.95
N ASP A 212 -19.57 -7.40 -5.38
CA ASP A 212 -19.84 -6.99 -4.01
C ASP A 212 -21.29 -6.53 -3.81
N LYS A 213 -21.87 -5.89 -4.84
CA LYS A 213 -23.29 -5.51 -4.83
C LYS A 213 -24.17 -6.76 -4.83
N GLU A 214 -23.81 -7.79 -5.60
CA GLU A 214 -24.52 -9.06 -5.62
C GLU A 214 -24.48 -9.78 -4.27
N VAL A 215 -23.30 -9.91 -3.66
CA VAL A 215 -23.14 -10.53 -2.34
C VAL A 215 -23.98 -9.80 -1.29
N ARG A 216 -24.00 -8.46 -1.30
CA ARG A 216 -24.85 -7.67 -0.38
C ARG A 216 -26.34 -7.91 -0.61
N ILE A 217 -26.79 -8.06 -1.85
CA ILE A 217 -28.19 -8.32 -2.19
C ILE A 217 -28.60 -9.68 -1.63
N HIS A 218 -27.82 -10.73 -1.91
CA HIS A 218 -28.09 -12.08 -1.45
C HIS A 218 -28.03 -12.22 0.08
N ASN A 219 -27.08 -11.58 0.75
CA ASN A 219 -26.95 -11.64 2.20
C ASN A 219 -28.05 -10.87 2.93
N ASN A 220 -28.64 -9.84 2.32
CA ASN A 220 -29.61 -8.98 2.99
C ASN A 220 -31.08 -9.32 2.68
N ARG A 221 -31.41 -9.91 1.51
CA ARG A 221 -32.81 -10.23 1.15
C ARG A 221 -32.92 -11.39 0.15
N ALA A 222 -33.62 -12.45 0.54
CA ALA A 222 -34.16 -13.41 -0.43
C ALA A 222 -35.20 -12.69 -1.32
N GLY A 223 -35.04 -12.78 -2.65
CA GLY A 223 -36.03 -12.28 -3.63
C GLY A 223 -35.76 -10.90 -4.26
N THR A 224 -34.62 -10.26 -3.99
CA THR A 224 -34.19 -9.05 -4.72
C THR A 224 -33.53 -9.38 -6.06
N ALA A 225 -33.74 -8.54 -7.07
CA ALA A 225 -33.20 -8.74 -8.41
C ALA A 225 -31.67 -8.69 -8.43
N THR A 226 -31.06 -9.66 -9.11
CA THR A 226 -29.61 -9.74 -9.32
C THR A 226 -29.08 -8.53 -10.09
N THR A 227 -27.85 -8.12 -9.78
CA THR A 227 -27.06 -7.11 -10.50
C THR A 227 -26.16 -7.72 -11.58
N LEU A 228 -26.08 -9.05 -11.62
CA LEU A 228 -25.33 -9.81 -12.60
C LEU A 228 -26.23 -10.22 -13.77
N THR A 229 -25.65 -10.28 -14.96
CA THR A 229 -26.28 -10.82 -16.15
C THR A 229 -26.37 -12.34 -16.06
N ALA A 230 -27.23 -12.98 -16.88
CA ALA A 230 -27.29 -14.44 -16.95
C ALA A 230 -25.92 -15.07 -17.27
N GLN A 231 -25.12 -14.42 -18.12
CA GLN A 231 -23.77 -14.86 -18.44
C GLN A 231 -22.84 -14.86 -17.21
N GLU A 232 -22.87 -13.78 -16.43
CA GLU A 232 -22.07 -13.66 -15.22
C GLU A 232 -22.52 -14.62 -14.12
N MET A 233 -23.83 -14.89 -14.03
CA MET A 233 -24.36 -15.91 -13.10
C MET A 233 -23.92 -17.32 -13.49
N ASN A 234 -23.96 -17.68 -14.78
CA ASN A 234 -23.39 -18.95 -15.24
C ASN A 234 -21.89 -19.06 -14.89
N GLY A 235 -21.16 -17.95 -15.04
CA GLY A 235 -19.75 -17.88 -14.67
C GLY A 235 -19.50 -18.06 -13.16
N PHE A 236 -20.39 -17.50 -12.33
CA PHE A 236 -20.37 -17.73 -10.88
C PHE A 236 -20.60 -19.20 -10.52
N ASP A 237 -21.57 -19.86 -11.17
CA ASP A 237 -21.83 -21.29 -10.96
C ASP A 237 -20.61 -22.15 -11.32
N LEU A 238 -19.91 -21.80 -12.41
CA LEU A 238 -18.66 -22.46 -12.80
C LEU A 238 -17.53 -22.21 -11.80
N TYR A 239 -17.40 -20.98 -11.30
CA TYR A 239 -16.41 -20.59 -10.29
C TYR A 239 -16.59 -21.39 -8.99
N MET A 240 -17.83 -21.60 -8.55
CA MET A 240 -18.19 -22.35 -7.34
C MET A 240 -18.24 -23.88 -7.54
N SER A 241 -18.20 -24.37 -8.77
CA SER A 241 -18.37 -25.79 -9.05
C SER A 241 -17.05 -26.56 -8.88
N GLU A 242 -17.03 -27.47 -7.90
CA GLU A 242 -15.91 -28.39 -7.69
C GLU A 242 -15.60 -29.24 -8.94
N ASN A 243 -16.62 -29.53 -9.76
CA ASN A 243 -16.49 -30.36 -10.97
C ASN A 243 -16.13 -29.59 -12.22
N LYS A 244 -16.08 -28.25 -12.13
CA LYS A 244 -15.70 -27.35 -13.22
C LYS A 244 -14.57 -26.46 -12.75
N GLY A 245 -14.82 -25.17 -12.50
CA GLY A 245 -13.78 -24.17 -12.27
C GLY A 245 -13.04 -24.34 -10.95
N ASP A 246 -13.74 -24.76 -9.88
CA ASP A 246 -13.15 -25.07 -8.57
C ASP A 246 -12.30 -23.92 -7.98
N CYS A 247 -12.59 -22.69 -8.40
CA CYS A 247 -11.75 -21.52 -8.13
C CYS A 247 -11.86 -21.06 -6.67
N PHE A 248 -13.05 -21.23 -6.08
CA PHE A 248 -13.41 -20.72 -4.75
C PHE A 248 -12.58 -21.32 -3.61
N HIS A 249 -12.00 -22.52 -3.78
CA HIS A 249 -11.14 -23.14 -2.76
C HIS A 249 -9.90 -22.29 -2.44
N CYS A 250 -9.34 -21.64 -3.46
CA CYS A 250 -8.16 -20.79 -3.32
C CYS A 250 -8.53 -19.31 -3.23
N HIS A 251 -9.48 -18.88 -4.05
CA HIS A 251 -9.85 -17.48 -4.18
C HIS A 251 -11.05 -17.09 -3.32
N GLY A 252 -11.59 -17.98 -2.48
CA GLY A 252 -12.69 -17.68 -1.58
C GLY A 252 -14.08 -17.72 -2.22
N ASP A 253 -15.09 -17.63 -1.38
CA ASP A 253 -16.51 -17.70 -1.71
C ASP A 253 -17.23 -16.39 -1.31
N PRO A 254 -18.57 -16.29 -1.43
CA PRO A 254 -19.31 -15.09 -0.98
C PRO A 254 -19.14 -14.71 0.50
N ASN A 255 -18.61 -15.59 1.36
CA ASN A 255 -18.32 -15.28 2.76
C ASN A 255 -16.91 -14.71 2.97
N ASN A 256 -16.03 -14.84 1.97
CA ASN A 256 -14.69 -14.27 1.97
C ASN A 256 -14.60 -13.11 0.96
N PRO A 257 -14.98 -11.88 1.34
CA PRO A 257 -14.91 -10.74 0.45
C PRO A 257 -13.49 -10.38 0.03
N LEU A 258 -12.41 -10.96 0.59
CA LEU A 258 -11.05 -10.63 0.14
C LEU A 258 -10.69 -11.29 -1.20
N MET A 259 -11.49 -12.27 -1.65
CA MET A 259 -11.28 -13.03 -2.89
C MET A 259 -9.89 -13.71 -2.95
N THR A 260 -9.36 -14.11 -1.79
CA THR A 260 -8.12 -14.90 -1.63
C THR A 260 -8.12 -15.57 -0.25
N ASN A 261 -7.50 -16.75 -0.16
CA ASN A 261 -7.18 -17.40 1.10
C ASN A 261 -5.74 -17.11 1.60
N ASN A 262 -4.97 -16.31 0.86
CA ASN A 262 -3.56 -15.98 1.10
C ASN A 262 -2.59 -17.17 1.25
N SER A 263 -3.02 -18.38 0.87
CA SER A 263 -2.20 -19.58 0.95
C SER A 263 -1.12 -19.58 -0.14
N PHE A 264 -0.11 -20.44 0.02
CA PHE A 264 0.92 -20.65 -0.98
C PHE A 264 0.68 -21.95 -1.73
N ILE A 265 0.41 -21.86 -3.03
CA ILE A 265 0.06 -22.99 -3.88
C ILE A 265 0.92 -23.01 -5.13
N ASN A 266 1.25 -24.21 -5.60
CA ASN A 266 1.81 -24.39 -6.94
C ASN A 266 0.66 -24.70 -7.89
N ASN A 267 0.27 -23.71 -8.69
CA ASN A 267 -0.85 -23.82 -9.63
C ASN A 267 -0.52 -24.59 -10.92
N GLY A 268 0.71 -25.14 -11.02
CA GLY A 268 1.17 -25.85 -12.21
C GLY A 268 1.47 -24.95 -13.39
N LEU A 269 1.92 -23.70 -13.16
CA LEU A 269 2.27 -22.77 -14.25
C LEU A 269 3.37 -23.32 -15.17
N ASP A 270 4.33 -24.04 -14.59
CA ASP A 270 5.49 -24.57 -15.27
C ASP A 270 5.79 -26.00 -14.79
N ALA A 271 6.26 -26.87 -15.70
CA ALA A 271 6.70 -28.22 -15.35
C ALA A 271 7.99 -28.21 -14.50
N ASN A 272 8.81 -27.17 -14.68
CA ASN A 272 10.01 -26.87 -13.89
C ASN A 272 9.84 -25.49 -13.25
N PRO A 273 9.09 -25.39 -12.16
CA PRO A 273 8.74 -24.09 -11.60
C PRO A 273 9.94 -23.44 -10.87
N ASP A 274 9.91 -22.10 -10.78
CA ASP A 274 10.78 -21.32 -9.91
C ASP A 274 10.67 -21.81 -8.45
N SER A 275 11.71 -21.57 -7.65
CA SER A 275 11.74 -21.90 -6.22
C SER A 275 10.58 -21.30 -5.41
N GLY A 276 10.03 -20.15 -5.78
CA GLY A 276 8.88 -19.55 -5.09
C GLY A 276 9.10 -19.43 -3.58
N LEU A 277 8.14 -19.91 -2.79
CA LEU A 277 8.20 -19.94 -1.33
C LEU A 277 9.44 -20.70 -0.78
N ALA A 278 9.99 -21.67 -1.50
CA ALA A 278 11.20 -22.39 -1.06
C ALA A 278 12.43 -21.47 -0.92
N LEU A 279 12.43 -20.28 -1.56
CA LEU A 279 13.46 -19.27 -1.33
C LEU A 279 13.50 -18.80 0.13
N VAL A 280 12.35 -18.80 0.81
CA VAL A 280 12.20 -18.40 2.21
C VAL A 280 12.32 -19.61 3.12
N THR A 281 11.52 -20.66 2.89
CA THR A 281 11.41 -21.80 3.81
C THR A 281 12.58 -22.79 3.73
N LYS A 282 13.33 -22.76 2.63
CA LYS A 282 14.38 -23.73 2.28
C LYS A 282 13.88 -25.18 2.16
N ASN A 283 12.56 -25.38 2.12
CA ASN A 283 11.95 -26.69 1.98
C ASN A 283 11.70 -26.99 0.49
N PRO A 284 12.27 -28.07 -0.07
CA PRO A 284 12.07 -28.41 -1.48
C PRO A 284 10.60 -28.70 -1.84
N ASN A 285 9.75 -29.05 -0.87
CA ASN A 285 8.31 -29.24 -1.11
C ASN A 285 7.55 -27.93 -1.35
N ASP A 286 8.20 -26.77 -1.15
CA ASP A 286 7.61 -25.45 -1.39
C ASP A 286 8.03 -24.83 -2.73
N ILE A 287 8.79 -25.58 -3.54
CA ILE A 287 9.17 -25.17 -4.90
C ILE A 287 7.90 -24.94 -5.74
N GLY A 288 7.86 -23.83 -6.48
CA GLY A 288 6.73 -23.43 -7.31
C GLY A 288 5.52 -22.90 -6.56
N LYS A 289 5.54 -22.86 -5.23
CA LYS A 289 4.44 -22.29 -4.47
C LYS A 289 4.54 -20.78 -4.44
N PHE A 290 3.45 -20.13 -4.83
CA PHE A 290 3.28 -18.69 -4.76
C PHE A 290 2.00 -18.36 -4.00
N ARG A 291 1.99 -17.20 -3.37
CA ARG A 291 0.82 -16.70 -2.67
C ARG A 291 -0.35 -16.56 -3.65
N THR A 292 -1.50 -17.09 -3.29
CA THR A 292 -2.76 -16.93 -4.02
C THR A 292 -3.15 -15.44 -4.04
N PRO A 293 -3.14 -14.77 -5.20
CA PRO A 293 -3.52 -13.37 -5.27
C PRO A 293 -5.04 -13.20 -5.11
N SER A 294 -5.46 -12.02 -4.68
CA SER A 294 -6.87 -11.65 -4.71
C SER A 294 -7.35 -11.49 -6.16
N LEU A 295 -8.56 -11.99 -6.45
CA LEU A 295 -9.22 -11.78 -7.76
C LEU A 295 -9.95 -10.44 -7.87
N ARG A 296 -9.80 -9.53 -6.91
CA ARG A 296 -10.35 -8.18 -7.05
C ARG A 296 -9.58 -7.39 -8.10
N ASN A 297 -10.29 -6.47 -8.76
CA ASN A 297 -9.71 -5.48 -9.68
C ASN A 297 -8.99 -6.05 -10.91
N LEU A 298 -9.32 -7.27 -11.33
CA LEU A 298 -8.65 -7.97 -12.43
C LEU A 298 -8.58 -7.20 -13.76
N LEU A 299 -9.54 -6.31 -14.05
CA LEU A 299 -9.49 -5.48 -15.26
C LEU A 299 -8.35 -4.44 -15.25
N PHE A 300 -7.86 -4.09 -14.06
CA PHE A 300 -6.82 -3.08 -13.87
C PHE A 300 -5.42 -3.69 -13.64
N THR A 301 -5.35 -4.99 -13.38
CA THR A 301 -4.14 -5.65 -12.87
C THR A 301 -3.52 -6.67 -13.82
N ALA A 302 -3.87 -6.64 -15.10
CA ALA A 302 -3.06 -7.29 -16.14
C ALA A 302 -1.65 -6.65 -16.19
N PRO A 303 -0.61 -7.36 -16.65
CA PRO A 303 -0.64 -8.79 -16.98
C PRO A 303 -0.63 -9.69 -15.73
N TYR A 304 -0.98 -10.96 -15.88
CA TYR A 304 -1.30 -11.89 -14.81
C TYR A 304 -0.19 -12.91 -14.52
N MET A 305 -0.31 -13.56 -13.36
CA MET A 305 0.67 -14.47 -12.74
C MET A 305 1.90 -13.75 -12.18
N HIS A 306 2.70 -14.46 -11.38
CA HIS A 306 3.89 -13.89 -10.73
C HIS A 306 4.95 -13.39 -11.71
N ASN A 307 4.89 -13.78 -12.98
CA ASN A 307 5.82 -13.38 -14.04
C ASN A 307 5.16 -12.59 -15.17
N GLY A 308 3.88 -12.22 -15.04
CA GLY A 308 3.19 -11.36 -15.99
C GLY A 308 3.05 -11.95 -17.40
N ARG A 309 3.02 -13.28 -17.56
CA ARG A 309 3.04 -13.91 -18.90
C ARG A 309 1.70 -13.92 -19.65
N PHE A 310 0.59 -13.61 -18.98
CA PHE A 310 -0.74 -13.58 -19.58
C PHE A 310 -1.27 -12.15 -19.61
N GLU A 311 -1.65 -11.66 -20.77
CA GLU A 311 -2.18 -10.31 -20.97
C GLU A 311 -3.68 -10.23 -20.71
N THR A 312 -4.38 -11.36 -20.81
CA THR A 312 -5.85 -11.42 -20.77
C THR A 312 -6.37 -12.45 -19.77
N LEU A 313 -7.59 -12.23 -19.27
CA LEU A 313 -8.27 -13.22 -18.42
C LEU A 313 -8.65 -14.47 -19.20
N GLU A 314 -8.87 -14.32 -20.50
CA GLU A 314 -9.09 -15.41 -21.44
C GLU A 314 -7.89 -16.37 -21.44
N GLU A 315 -6.65 -15.87 -21.54
CA GLU A 315 -5.43 -16.69 -21.42
C GLU A 315 -5.28 -17.35 -20.05
N VAL A 316 -5.65 -16.66 -18.97
CA VAL A 316 -5.64 -17.24 -17.61
C VAL A 316 -6.63 -18.41 -17.51
N VAL A 317 -7.85 -18.23 -18.02
CA VAL A 317 -8.87 -19.28 -18.00
C VAL A 317 -8.49 -20.45 -18.92
N ASP A 318 -7.91 -20.18 -20.09
CA ASP A 318 -7.38 -21.21 -20.99
C ASP A 318 -6.22 -21.97 -20.37
N PHE A 319 -5.37 -21.30 -19.57
CA PHE A 319 -4.32 -21.96 -18.81
C PHE A 319 -4.89 -22.98 -17.83
N TYR A 320 -5.82 -22.56 -16.96
CA TYR A 320 -6.42 -23.47 -15.99
C TYR A 320 -7.30 -24.56 -16.62
N ALA A 321 -7.86 -24.31 -17.82
CA ALA A 321 -8.66 -25.29 -18.53
C ALA A 321 -7.81 -26.42 -19.13
N ASP A 322 -6.70 -26.07 -19.79
CA ASP A 322 -6.01 -27.00 -20.70
C ASP A 322 -4.49 -27.10 -20.50
N ASN A 323 -3.84 -26.11 -19.86
CA ASN A 323 -2.39 -25.96 -19.93
C ASN A 323 -1.66 -26.06 -18.58
N VAL A 324 -2.36 -26.51 -17.52
CA VAL A 324 -1.74 -26.83 -16.24
C VAL A 324 -0.66 -27.91 -16.44
N GLN A 325 0.54 -27.61 -15.98
CA GLN A 325 1.71 -28.49 -16.08
C GLN A 325 1.90 -29.29 -14.79
N SER A 326 2.19 -30.58 -14.92
CA SER A 326 2.56 -31.41 -13.77
C SER A 326 3.98 -31.10 -13.31
N SER A 327 4.19 -31.03 -12.00
CA SER A 327 5.50 -30.93 -11.35
C SER A 327 5.47 -31.71 -10.03
N SER A 328 6.63 -31.98 -9.42
CA SER A 328 6.71 -32.79 -8.19
C SER A 328 6.03 -32.15 -6.97
N THR A 329 5.78 -30.84 -7.00
CA THR A 329 5.20 -30.06 -5.89
C THR A 329 3.86 -29.43 -6.27
N ILE A 330 3.28 -29.78 -7.42
CA ILE A 330 1.99 -29.25 -7.86
C ILE A 330 0.92 -29.50 -6.79
N ASP A 331 0.04 -28.52 -6.58
CA ASP A 331 -1.12 -28.75 -5.74
C ASP A 331 -2.03 -29.83 -6.37
N PRO A 332 -2.41 -30.90 -5.64
CA PRO A 332 -3.22 -31.98 -6.19
C PRO A 332 -4.56 -31.52 -6.78
N THR A 333 -5.12 -30.42 -6.28
CA THR A 333 -6.38 -29.85 -6.81
C THR A 333 -6.24 -29.39 -8.26
N MET A 334 -5.02 -29.06 -8.70
CA MET A 334 -4.73 -28.60 -10.07
C MET A 334 -4.66 -29.74 -11.09
N LEU A 335 -4.49 -30.99 -10.65
CA LEU A 335 -4.44 -32.16 -11.54
C LEU A 335 -5.81 -32.53 -12.14
N LYS A 336 -6.89 -31.95 -11.61
CA LYS A 336 -8.25 -32.18 -12.09
C LYS A 336 -8.48 -31.45 -13.42
N GLN A 337 -8.89 -32.20 -14.43
CA GLN A 337 -9.34 -31.61 -15.70
C GLN A 337 -10.63 -30.82 -15.49
N ARG A 338 -10.63 -29.56 -15.93
CA ARG A 338 -11.79 -28.64 -15.78
C ARG A 338 -12.85 -28.85 -16.85
N ASN A 339 -12.46 -29.34 -18.04
CA ASN A 339 -13.36 -29.63 -19.17
C ASN A 339 -14.34 -28.48 -19.45
N LEU A 340 -13.82 -27.24 -19.49
CA LEU A 340 -14.60 -26.04 -19.80
C LEU A 340 -14.75 -25.91 -21.32
N ASN A 341 -15.99 -25.93 -21.80
CA ASN A 341 -16.30 -25.64 -23.20
C ASN A 341 -16.14 -24.14 -23.50
N PRO A 342 -16.11 -23.72 -24.79
CA PRO A 342 -15.88 -22.32 -25.14
C PRO A 342 -16.87 -21.31 -24.55
N GLN A 343 -18.14 -21.69 -24.36
CA GLN A 343 -19.13 -20.82 -23.71
C GLN A 343 -18.86 -20.70 -22.22
N GLU A 344 -18.57 -21.82 -21.54
CA GLU A 344 -18.24 -21.83 -20.10
C GLU A 344 -17.01 -20.96 -19.79
N ARG A 345 -16.00 -20.96 -20.67
CA ARG A 345 -14.83 -20.07 -20.52
C ARG A 345 -15.23 -18.59 -20.58
N ARG A 346 -16.07 -18.21 -21.56
CA ARG A 346 -16.57 -16.83 -21.68
C ARG A 346 -17.42 -16.42 -20.48
N ASP A 347 -18.26 -17.32 -19.99
CA ASP A 347 -19.12 -17.07 -18.82
C ASP A 347 -18.27 -16.85 -17.57
N LEU A 348 -17.25 -17.70 -17.35
CA LEU A 348 -16.31 -17.54 -16.23
C LEU A 348 -15.54 -16.22 -16.34
N VAL A 349 -15.01 -15.87 -17.52
CA VAL A 349 -14.33 -14.58 -17.71
C VAL A 349 -15.27 -13.41 -17.43
N ALA A 350 -16.52 -13.46 -17.90
CA ALA A 350 -17.51 -12.42 -17.62
C ALA A 350 -17.72 -12.25 -16.11
N PHE A 351 -17.85 -13.35 -15.37
CA PHE A 351 -17.95 -13.33 -13.91
C PHE A 351 -16.71 -12.74 -13.24
N LEU A 352 -15.49 -13.16 -13.62
CA LEU A 352 -14.24 -12.63 -13.04
C LEU A 352 -14.13 -11.10 -13.20
N LYS A 353 -14.60 -10.56 -14.32
CA LYS A 353 -14.62 -9.10 -14.57
C LYS A 353 -15.53 -8.34 -13.57
N THR A 354 -16.54 -9.00 -12.99
CA THR A 354 -17.45 -8.39 -12.01
C THR A 354 -16.79 -8.04 -10.67
N MET A 355 -15.64 -8.65 -10.36
CA MET A 355 -14.84 -8.39 -9.14
C MET A 355 -14.02 -7.09 -9.24
N THR A 356 -14.22 -6.29 -10.29
CA THR A 356 -13.55 -5.01 -10.49
C THR A 356 -14.28 -3.87 -9.78
N ASP A 357 -13.59 -3.15 -8.91
CA ASP A 357 -14.11 -1.96 -8.24
C ASP A 357 -13.60 -0.69 -8.91
N SER A 358 -14.37 -0.15 -9.85
CA SER A 358 -14.01 1.10 -10.54
C SER A 358 -13.95 2.31 -9.60
N SER A 359 -14.60 2.27 -8.42
CA SER A 359 -14.52 3.37 -7.46
C SER A 359 -13.19 3.39 -6.70
N PHE A 360 -12.52 2.24 -6.57
CA PHE A 360 -11.20 2.12 -5.96
C PHE A 360 -10.14 2.92 -6.74
N VAL A 361 -10.03 2.69 -8.05
CA VAL A 361 -9.01 3.35 -8.91
C VAL A 361 -9.29 4.83 -9.20
N GLN A 362 -10.46 5.32 -8.80
CA GLN A 362 -10.88 6.73 -8.95
C GLN A 362 -10.91 7.47 -7.61
N ASN A 363 -10.56 6.81 -6.50
CA ASN A 363 -10.67 7.40 -5.18
C ASN A 363 -9.60 8.51 -5.00
N PRO A 364 -10.01 9.78 -4.82
CA PRO A 364 -9.05 10.89 -4.69
C PRO A 364 -8.17 10.77 -3.44
N ALA A 365 -8.60 10.03 -2.41
CA ALA A 365 -7.80 9.80 -1.21
C ALA A 365 -6.52 9.00 -1.48
N TYR A 366 -6.47 8.28 -2.61
CA TYR A 366 -5.36 7.42 -3.02
C TYR A 366 -4.38 8.10 -3.96
N LEU A 367 -4.75 9.24 -4.54
CA LEU A 367 -3.93 9.98 -5.49
C LEU A 367 -2.84 10.79 -4.76
N PRO A 368 -1.71 11.10 -5.42
CA PRO A 368 -0.74 12.03 -4.86
C PRO A 368 -1.40 13.37 -4.53
N ASN A 369 -0.94 14.00 -3.44
CA ASN A 369 -1.37 15.36 -3.11
C ASN A 369 -0.94 16.32 -4.26
N PRO A 370 -1.81 17.25 -4.68
CA PRO A 370 -1.57 18.13 -5.83
C PRO A 370 -0.40 19.09 -5.67
#